data_AF-A0A1M6ZYL4-F1
#
_entry.id   AF-A0A1M6ZYL4-F1
#
_cell.length_a   1.000
_cell.length_b   1.000
_cell.length_c   1.000
_cell.angle_alpha   90.00
_cell.angle_beta   90.00
_cell.angle_gamma   90.00
#
_symmetry.space_group_name_H-M   'P 1'
#
loop_
_entity.id
_entity.type
_entity.pdbx_description
1 polymer ?
#
loop_
_entity_poly.entity_id
_entity_poly.type
_entity_poly.pdbx_seq_one_letter_code
_entity_poly.pdbx_strand_id
1 'polypeptide(L)'
;MKRLVLHIGTHKTGTTSIQYTLARSERALADQGVIYPAHYANANNPGHHFLALGTGRERYKALTETIDKAPQGTVILSTELLSMVPAERVMDAALPC
;
A
#
# COMPACT_ATOMS: atom_id res chain seq x y z
N MET A 1 18.37 -0.29 6.97
CA MET A 1 17.22 0.61 7.25
C MET A 1 16.10 0.27 6.28
N LYS A 2 14.85 0.24 6.72
CA LYS A 2 13.68 0.03 5.85
C LYS A 2 13.09 1.37 5.44
N ARG A 3 12.67 1.50 4.18
CA ARG A 3 12.04 2.72 3.66
C ARG A 3 10.60 2.42 3.25
N LEU A 4 9.64 3.14 3.82
CA LEU A 4 8.27 3.12 3.34
C LEU A 4 8.04 4.32 2.42
N VAL A 5 7.62 4.06 1.19
CA VAL A 5 7.18 5.07 0.23
C VAL A 5 5.66 4.97 0.12
N LEU A 6 4.98 6.04 0.50
CA LEU A 6 3.53 6.15 0.39
C LEU A 6 3.19 7.05 -0.80
N HIS A 7 2.71 6.43 -1.88
CA HIS A 7 2.16 7.14 -3.02
C HIS A 7 0.68 7.44 -2.77
N ILE A 8 0.36 8.73 -2.65
CA ILE A 8 -1.01 9.24 -2.52
C ILE A 8 -1.29 10.08 -3.76
N GLY A 9 -2.19 9.63 -4.63
CA GLY A 9 -2.57 10.41 -5.80
C GLY A 9 -4.07 10.60 -5.89
N THR A 10 -4.54 11.81 -6.18
CA THR A 10 -5.98 12.09 -6.24
C THR A 10 -6.63 11.37 -7.43
N HIS A 11 -7.92 11.04 -7.30
CA HIS A 11 -8.67 10.37 -8.37
C HIS A 11 -8.59 11.17 -9.69
N LYS A 12 -8.50 10.46 -10.82
CA LYS A 12 -8.32 11.02 -12.18
C LYS A 12 -6.98 11.72 -12.47
N THR A 13 -5.92 11.44 -11.70
CA THR A 13 -4.55 11.94 -11.98
C THR A 13 -3.62 10.89 -12.61
N GLY A 14 -4.16 9.79 -13.13
CA GLY A 14 -3.35 8.70 -13.72
C GLY A 14 -2.73 7.74 -12.68
N THR A 15 -3.16 7.80 -11.43
CA THR A 15 -2.76 6.88 -10.34
C THR A 15 -2.90 5.42 -10.70
N THR A 16 -4.00 5.08 -11.39
CA THR A 16 -4.28 3.73 -11.85
C THR A 16 -3.16 3.19 -12.76
N SER A 17 -2.64 4.01 -13.68
CA SER A 17 -1.52 3.62 -14.54
C SER A 17 -0.26 3.31 -13.73
N ILE A 18 0.05 4.12 -12.71
CA ILE A 18 1.18 3.87 -11.80
C ILE A 18 0.98 2.57 -11.02
N GLN A 19 -0.20 2.36 -10.44
CA GLN A 19 -0.51 1.17 -9.64
C GLN A 19 -0.43 -0.11 -10.49
N TYR A 20 -0.93 -0.10 -11.73
CA TYR A 20 -0.80 -1.25 -12.64
C TYR A 20 0.64 -1.52 -13.04
N THR A 21 1.43 -0.48 -13.33
CA THR A 21 2.84 -0.64 -13.65
C THR A 21 3.61 -1.24 -12.47
N LEU A 22 3.37 -0.76 -11.25
CA LEU A 22 4.01 -1.28 -10.04
C LEU A 22 3.62 -2.75 -9.79
N ALA A 23 2.33 -3.09 -9.89
CA ALA A 23 1.86 -4.47 -9.71
C ALA A 23 2.44 -5.43 -10.77
N ARG A 24 2.44 -5.03 -12.04
CA ARG A 24 2.99 -5.85 -13.14
C ARG A 24 4.51 -6.03 -13.05
N SER A 25 5.18 -5.12 -12.35
CA SER A 25 6.64 -5.13 -12.19
C SER A 25 7.08 -5.70 -10.84
N GLU A 26 6.20 -6.31 -10.05
CA GLU A 26 6.48 -6.77 -8.67
C GLU A 26 7.78 -7.59 -8.58
N ARG A 27 7.98 -8.53 -9.50
CA ARG A 27 9.21 -9.35 -9.56
C ARG A 27 10.46 -8.51 -9.85
N ALA A 28 10.40 -7.66 -10.87
CA ALA A 28 11.54 -6.81 -11.25
C ALA A 28 11.88 -5.78 -10.17
N LEU A 29 10.87 -5.29 -9.44
CA LEU A 29 11.04 -4.44 -8.26
C LEU A 29 11.71 -5.22 -7.13
N ALA A 30 11.26 -6.45 -6.86
CA ALA A 30 11.80 -7.30 -5.81
C ALA A 30 13.29 -7.61 -6.04
N ASP A 31 13.69 -7.88 -7.28
CA ASP A 31 15.09 -8.08 -7.68
C ASP A 31 15.98 -6.84 -7.38
N GLN A 32 15.36 -5.64 -7.25
CA GLN A 32 16.03 -4.39 -6.87
C GLN A 32 15.83 -4.01 -5.40
N GLY A 33 15.26 -4.90 -4.58
CA GLY A 33 14.97 -4.62 -3.17
C GLY A 33 13.79 -3.66 -2.97
N VAL A 34 12.88 -3.58 -3.95
CA VAL A 34 11.63 -2.81 -3.87
C VAL A 34 10.44 -3.77 -3.80
N ILE A 35 9.59 -3.61 -2.80
CA ILE A 35 8.42 -4.46 -2.57
C ILE A 35 7.18 -3.63 -2.90
N TYR A 36 6.37 -4.10 -3.85
CA TYR A 36 5.03 -3.60 -4.09
C TYR A 36 4.03 -4.71 -3.79
N PRO A 37 3.35 -4.69 -2.62
CA PRO A 37 2.63 -5.85 -2.11
C PRO A 37 1.22 -5.95 -2.73
N ALA A 38 1.15 -6.17 -4.05
CA ALA A 38 -0.06 -6.10 -4.88
C ALA A 38 -1.17 -7.07 -4.43
N HIS A 39 -0.82 -8.18 -3.78
CA HIS A 39 -1.77 -9.15 -3.22
C HIS A 39 -2.61 -8.58 -2.06
N TYR A 40 -2.17 -7.49 -1.44
CA TYR A 40 -2.99 -6.70 -0.50
C TYR A 40 -3.88 -5.66 -1.20
N ALA A 41 -3.92 -5.62 -2.53
CA ALA A 41 -4.84 -4.78 -3.28
C ALA A 41 -6.10 -5.55 -3.74
N ASN A 42 -7.01 -4.89 -4.44
CA ASN A 42 -8.19 -5.54 -5.01
C ASN A 42 -7.81 -6.26 -6.32
N ALA A 43 -8.39 -7.42 -6.61
CA ALA A 43 -8.17 -8.14 -7.88
C ALA A 43 -8.42 -7.26 -9.12
N ASN A 44 -9.37 -6.32 -9.02
CA ASN A 44 -9.72 -5.39 -10.10
C ASN A 44 -8.99 -4.04 -10.03
N ASN A 45 -8.29 -3.75 -8.93
CA ASN A 45 -7.55 -2.50 -8.76
C ASN A 45 -6.32 -2.73 -7.86
N PRO A 46 -5.09 -2.60 -8.41
CA PRO A 46 -3.86 -2.82 -7.66
C PRO A 46 -3.54 -1.74 -6.61
N GLY A 47 -4.41 -0.75 -6.40
CA GLY A 47 -4.34 0.22 -5.31
C GLY A 47 -4.71 -0.36 -3.94
N HIS A 48 -3.98 0.08 -2.91
CA HIS A 48 -4.15 -0.28 -1.50
C HIS A 48 -5.25 0.56 -0.83
N HIS A 49 -6.44 0.65 -1.46
CA HIS A 49 -7.52 1.54 -1.01
C HIS A 49 -8.06 1.18 0.38
N PHE A 50 -7.88 -0.07 0.81
CA PHE A 50 -8.21 -0.52 2.17
C PHE A 50 -7.49 0.31 3.24
N LEU A 51 -6.31 0.86 2.93
CA LEU A 51 -5.54 1.75 3.82
C LEU A 51 -6.25 3.07 4.13
N ALA A 52 -7.09 3.54 3.21
CA ALA A 52 -7.85 4.78 3.37
C ALA A 52 -9.26 4.50 3.88
N LEU A 53 -9.84 3.37 3.49
CA LEU A 53 -11.18 2.97 3.92
C LEU A 53 -11.21 2.43 5.36
N GLY A 54 -10.06 2.13 5.95
CA GLY A 54 -9.96 1.54 7.28
C GLY A 54 -10.60 0.15 7.37
N THR A 55 -10.75 -0.53 6.24
CA THR A 55 -11.40 -1.85 6.16
C THR A 55 -10.36 -2.96 6.21
N GLY A 56 -10.64 -4.00 7.01
CA GLY A 56 -9.82 -5.20 7.09
C GLY A 56 -8.63 -5.09 8.04
N ARG A 57 -8.91 -5.10 9.36
CA ARG A 57 -7.88 -5.16 10.43
C ARG A 57 -6.86 -6.28 10.21
N GLU A 58 -7.32 -7.49 9.89
CA GLU A 58 -6.44 -8.62 9.56
C GLU A 58 -5.53 -8.32 8.36
N ARG A 59 -6.03 -7.53 7.40
CA ARG A 59 -5.26 -7.11 6.23
C ARG A 59 -4.17 -6.11 6.59
N TYR A 60 -4.47 -5.16 7.48
CA TYR A 60 -3.46 -4.26 8.05
C TYR A 60 -2.39 -5.04 8.80
N LYS A 61 -2.80 -5.93 9.71
CA LYS A 61 -1.87 -6.76 10.49
C LYS A 61 -0.96 -7.61 9.59
N ALA A 62 -1.54 -8.28 8.61
CA ALA A 62 -0.77 -9.08 7.66
C ALA A 62 0.18 -8.22 6.82
N LEU A 63 -0.23 -7.01 6.40
CA LEU A 63 0.64 -6.08 5.68
C LEU A 63 1.81 -5.64 6.56
N THR A 64 1.55 -5.22 7.80
CA THR A 64 2.61 -4.79 8.73
C THR A 64 3.58 -5.92 9.02
N GLU A 65 3.10 -7.14 9.23
CA GLU A 65 3.97 -8.32 9.40
C GLU A 65 4.86 -8.57 8.17
N THR A 66 4.34 -8.37 6.96
CA THR A 66 5.13 -8.49 5.72
C THR A 66 6.21 -7.42 5.64
N ILE A 67 5.90 -6.18 6.00
CA ILE A 67 6.87 -5.08 6.08
C ILE A 67 7.95 -5.38 7.15
N ASP A 68 7.55 -5.93 8.29
CA ASP A 68 8.44 -6.28 9.40
C ASP A 68 9.33 -7.48 9.08
N LYS A 69 8.85 -8.45 8.31
CA LYS A 69 9.64 -9.60 7.85
C LYS A 69 10.54 -9.27 6.66
N ALA A 70 10.29 -8.18 5.93
CA ALA A 70 11.18 -7.76 4.84
C ALA A 70 12.58 -7.44 5.40
N PRO A 71 13.65 -8.16 4.99
CA PRO A 71 14.95 -8.07 5.64
C PRO A 71 15.61 -6.68 5.46
N GLN A 72 15.38 -6.05 4.30
CA GLN A 72 15.85 -4.72 3.92
C GLN A 72 15.18 -4.32 2.60
N GLY A 73 15.07 -3.01 2.32
CA GLY A 73 14.52 -2.53 1.05
C GLY A 73 13.52 -1.39 1.18
N THR A 74 12.89 -1.06 0.05
CA THR A 74 11.83 -0.06 -0.05
C THR A 74 10.49 -0.76 -0.21
N VAL A 75 9.51 -0.45 0.62
CA VAL A 75 8.12 -0.86 0.41
C VAL A 75 7.35 0.30 -0.20
N ILE A 76 6.63 0.06 -1.29
CA ILE A 76 5.77 1.06 -1.92
C ILE A 76 4.31 0.68 -1.66
N LEU A 77 3.60 1.56 -0.96
CA LEU A 77 2.15 1.51 -0.82
C LEU A 77 1.55 2.62 -1.68
N SER A 78 0.45 2.33 -2.37
CA SER A 78 -0.18 3.28 -3.31
C SER A 78 -1.68 3.29 -3.12
N THR A 79 -2.27 4.46 -2.93
CA THR A 79 -3.72 4.62 -2.70
C THR A 79 -4.22 5.95 -3.25
N GLU A 80 -5.42 5.96 -3.82
CA GLU A 80 -6.02 7.18 -4.37
C GLU A 80 -6.95 7.94 -3.42
N LEU A 81 -7.24 7.32 -2.28
CA LEU A 81 -8.27 7.77 -1.36
C LEU A 81 -7.71 8.48 -0.13
N LEU A 82 -6.43 8.29 0.19
CA LEU A 82 -5.86 8.80 1.45
C LEU A 82 -5.80 10.33 1.51
N SER A 83 -5.78 11.02 0.37
CA SER A 83 -5.91 12.49 0.31
C SER A 83 -7.29 13.00 0.74
N MET A 84 -8.29 12.13 0.82
CA MET A 84 -9.69 12.48 1.13
C MET A 84 -10.12 12.01 2.53
N VAL A 85 -9.21 11.39 3.29
CA VAL A 85 -9.53 10.78 4.58
C VAL A 85 -8.83 11.56 5.70
N PRO A 86 -9.57 12.01 6.74
CA PRO A 86 -8.96 12.64 7.91
C PRO A 86 -7.97 11.69 8.60
N ALA A 87 -6.89 12.24 9.15
CA ALA A 87 -5.83 11.43 9.78
C ALA A 87 -6.37 10.56 10.92
N GLU A 88 -7.35 11.06 11.68
CA GLU A 88 -7.99 10.37 12.79
C GLU A 88 -8.63 9.05 12.35
N ARG A 89 -9.28 9.05 11.16
CA ARG A 89 -9.92 7.86 10.60
C ARG A 89 -8.91 6.78 10.20
N VAL A 90 -7.72 7.20 9.76
CA VAL A 90 -6.62 6.28 9.43
C VAL A 90 -6.05 5.68 10.71
N MET A 91 -5.90 6.49 11.76
CA MET A 91 -5.37 6.04 13.06
C MET A 91 -6.33 5.06 13.76
N ASP A 92 -7.63 5.33 13.77
CA ASP A 92 -8.63 4.43 14.37
C ASP A 92 -8.65 3.05 13.72
N ALA A 93 -8.37 2.98 12.40
CA ALA A 93 -8.27 1.72 11.68
C ALA A 93 -6.95 0.97 11.94
N ALA A 94 -5.89 1.70 12.29
CA ALA A 94 -4.54 1.18 12.45
C ALA A 94 -4.17 0.84 13.92
N LEU A 95 -4.86 1.40 14.91
CA LEU A 95 -4.55 1.20 16.32
C LEU A 95 -5.12 -0.14 16.85
N PRO A 96 -4.30 -0.99 17.49
CA PRO A 96 -4.81 -2.10 18.28
C PRO A 96 -5.54 -1.55 19.52
N CYS A 97 -6.69 -2.14 19.83
CA CYS A 97 -7.34 -1.99 21.14
C CYS A 97 -6.56 -2.75 22.22
#